data_AF-A0A382S8F6-F1
#
_entry.id   AF-A0A382S8F6-F1
#
_cell.length_a   1.000
_cell.length_b   1.000
_cell.length_c   1.000
_cell.angle_alpha   90.00
_cell.angle_beta   90.00
_cell.angle_gamma   90.00
#
_symmetry.space_group_name_H-M   'P 1'
#
loop_
_entity.id
_entity.type
_entity.pdbx_description
1 polymer ?
#
loop_
_entity_poly.entity_id
_entity_poly.type
_entity_poly.pdbx_seq_one_letter_code
_entity_poly.pdbx_strand_id
1 'polypeptide(L)'
;MEEAIRAMGTAFAQLSNGEAVVPPRLSLDIPDKNATSLVMPAYATGSPYYTVKIVSVNYSNPDKGLPLIHGIVQVFDAENGKHIANLDGASITAIRTGAASGLATDLLAKENANVCAVFGTGVQAASHIEAVLEVRPIEKIMVFSRSKPSAEKFCSTLANQV
;
A
#
# COMPACT_ATOMS: atom_id res chain seq x y z
N MET A 1 -1.28 0.45 12.54
CA MET A 1 -1.96 -0.05 11.33
C MET A 1 -3.48 0.12 11.40
N GLU A 2 -4.10 -0.16 12.55
CA GLU A 2 -5.54 0.01 12.81
C GLU A 2 -6.21 1.24 12.15
N GLU A 3 -5.70 2.45 12.38
CA GLU A 3 -6.27 3.68 11.80
C GLU A 3 -6.30 3.66 10.27
N ALA A 4 -5.27 3.10 9.63
CA ALA A 4 -5.20 2.99 8.18
C ALA A 4 -6.24 2.00 7.65
N ILE A 5 -6.50 0.89 8.36
CA ILE A 5 -7.55 -0.07 8.01
C ILE A 5 -8.93 0.59 8.08
N ARG A 6 -9.22 1.33 9.15
CA ARG A 6 -10.47 2.11 9.29
C ARG A 6 -10.61 3.16 8.18
N ALA A 7 -9.53 3.85 7.83
CA ALA A 7 -9.52 4.82 6.74
C ALA A 7 -9.82 4.17 5.39
N MET A 8 -9.29 2.97 5.13
CA MET A 8 -9.64 2.18 3.93
C MET A 8 -11.11 1.77 3.93
N GLY A 9 -11.67 1.37 5.08
CA GLY A 9 -13.11 1.09 5.20
C GLY A 9 -13.96 2.29 4.78
N THR A 10 -13.62 3.48 5.29
CA THR A 10 -14.29 4.73 4.93
C THR A 10 -14.15 5.04 3.44
N ALA A 11 -12.93 4.97 2.89
CA ALA A 11 -12.66 5.29 1.50
C ALA A 11 -13.38 4.35 0.51
N PHE A 12 -13.39 3.04 0.78
CA PHE A 12 -14.11 2.08 -0.05
C PHE A 12 -15.62 2.26 0.03
N ALA A 13 -16.17 2.56 1.22
CA ALA A 13 -17.59 2.86 1.38
C ALA A 13 -17.99 4.12 0.58
N GLN A 14 -17.22 5.20 0.70
CA GLN A 14 -17.46 6.44 -0.06
C GLN A 14 -17.41 6.19 -1.57
N LEU A 15 -16.43 5.41 -2.05
CA LEU A 15 -16.35 5.05 -3.46
C LEU A 15 -17.58 4.25 -3.91
N SER A 16 -17.99 3.24 -3.12
CA SER A 16 -19.15 2.41 -3.43
C SER A 16 -20.47 3.18 -3.41
N ASN A 17 -20.57 4.22 -2.57
CA ASN A 17 -21.75 5.08 -2.46
C ASN A 17 -21.79 6.21 -3.50
N GLY A 18 -20.79 6.31 -4.40
CA GLY A 18 -20.70 7.40 -5.36
C GLY A 18 -20.26 8.74 -4.75
N GLU A 19 -19.71 8.71 -3.54
CA GLU A 19 -19.24 9.88 -2.79
C GLU A 19 -17.74 10.14 -3.01
N ALA A 20 -17.10 9.47 -3.96
CA ALA A 20 -15.70 9.73 -4.32
C ALA A 20 -15.51 9.85 -5.84
N VAL A 21 -14.71 10.81 -6.25
CA VAL A 21 -14.24 11.01 -7.63
C VAL A 21 -12.84 10.41 -7.75
N VAL A 22 -12.76 9.25 -8.39
CA VAL A 22 -11.51 8.50 -8.62
C VAL A 22 -11.40 8.18 -10.10
N PRO A 23 -10.91 9.11 -10.95
CA PRO A 23 -10.79 8.86 -12.37
C PRO A 23 -9.75 7.76 -12.66
N PRO A 24 -9.75 7.17 -13.87
CA PRO A 24 -8.73 6.23 -14.28
C PRO A 24 -7.33 6.83 -14.10
N ARG A 25 -6.42 6.05 -13.52
CA ARG A 25 -5.02 6.46 -13.40
C ARG A 25 -4.40 6.67 -14.79
N LEU A 26 -3.59 7.72 -14.92
CA LEU A 26 -2.75 7.88 -16.10
C LEU A 26 -1.50 7.00 -15.95
N SER A 27 -1.14 6.29 -17.01
CA SER A 27 0.07 5.48 -17.10
C SER A 27 1.00 6.05 -18.17
N LEU A 28 2.24 6.33 -17.78
CA LEU A 28 3.32 6.74 -18.68
C LEU A 28 4.37 5.64 -18.68
N ASP A 29 4.44 4.88 -19.77
CA ASP A 29 5.50 3.89 -19.96
C ASP A 29 6.80 4.56 -20.39
N ILE A 30 7.91 4.08 -19.82
CA ILE A 30 9.27 4.53 -20.09
C ILE A 30 10.05 3.31 -20.61
N PRO A 31 9.82 2.90 -21.87
CA PRO A 31 10.17 1.57 -22.36
C PRO A 31 11.68 1.32 -22.36
N ASP A 32 12.49 2.33 -22.68
CA ASP A 32 13.96 2.22 -22.70
C ASP A 32 14.59 2.17 -21.29
N LYS A 33 13.79 2.37 -20.23
CA LYS A 33 14.22 2.28 -18.82
C LYS A 33 13.58 1.13 -18.06
N ASN A 34 12.76 0.30 -18.70
CA ASN A 34 11.99 -0.75 -18.03
C ASN A 34 11.25 -0.20 -16.80
N ALA A 35 10.47 0.86 -17.02
CA ALA A 35 9.80 1.58 -15.96
C ALA A 35 8.46 2.15 -16.41
N THR A 36 7.58 2.41 -15.45
CA THR A 36 6.28 3.06 -15.65
C THR A 36 6.06 4.09 -14.55
N SER A 37 5.55 5.26 -14.92
CA SER A 37 5.06 6.27 -13.96
C SER A 37 3.54 6.33 -13.98
N LEU A 38 2.93 6.44 -12.81
CA LEU A 38 1.48 6.49 -12.64
C LEU A 38 1.09 7.80 -11.96
N VAL A 39 0.05 8.46 -12.49
CA VAL A 39 -0.58 9.63 -11.86
C VAL A 39 -2.00 9.24 -11.43
N MET A 40 -2.27 9.38 -10.14
CA MET A 40 -3.49 8.91 -9.50
C MET A 40 -4.12 10.03 -8.66
N PRO A 41 -5.00 10.86 -9.25
CA PRO A 41 -5.77 11.84 -8.49
C PRO A 41 -6.99 11.17 -7.83
N ALA A 42 -7.41 11.68 -6.68
CA ALA A 42 -8.65 11.27 -6.02
C ALA A 42 -9.19 12.40 -5.14
N TYR A 43 -10.52 12.49 -5.06
CA TYR A 43 -11.26 13.40 -4.19
C TYR A 43 -12.45 12.69 -3.56
N ALA A 44 -12.57 12.72 -2.24
CA ALA A 44 -13.79 12.31 -1.54
C ALA A 44 -14.69 13.54 -1.37
N THR A 45 -15.96 13.41 -1.72
CA THR A 45 -16.94 14.51 -1.72
C THR A 45 -17.07 15.08 -0.31
N GLY A 46 -16.92 16.41 -0.18
CA GLY A 46 -16.95 17.10 1.12
C GLY A 46 -15.64 17.05 1.90
N SER A 47 -14.61 16.35 1.41
CA SER A 47 -13.26 16.46 1.97
C SER A 47 -12.71 17.88 1.79
N PRO A 48 -12.00 18.44 2.77
CA PRO A 48 -11.27 19.70 2.60
C PRO A 48 -10.07 19.56 1.65
N TYR A 49 -9.67 18.33 1.32
CA TYR A 49 -8.50 18.06 0.49
C TYR A 49 -8.80 17.10 -0.66
N TYR A 50 -8.14 17.33 -1.81
CA TYR A 50 -7.92 16.30 -2.82
C TYR A 50 -6.43 15.95 -2.88
N THR A 51 -6.12 14.76 -3.39
CA THR A 51 -4.73 14.30 -3.48
C THR A 51 -4.38 13.83 -4.88
N VAL A 52 -3.11 13.97 -5.23
CA VAL A 52 -2.53 13.41 -6.45
C VAL A 52 -1.28 12.64 -6.09
N LYS A 53 -1.32 11.32 -6.28
CA LYS A 53 -0.12 10.49 -6.15
C LYS A 53 0.58 10.36 -7.49
N ILE A 54 1.88 10.65 -7.50
CA ILE A 54 2.77 10.34 -8.61
C ILE A 54 3.72 9.26 -8.11
N VAL A 55 3.74 8.11 -8.80
CA VAL A 55 4.55 6.96 -8.39
C VAL A 55 5.25 6.36 -9.61
N SER A 56 6.54 6.10 -9.49
CA SER A 56 7.35 5.43 -10.48
C SER A 56 7.68 4.02 -10.01
N VAL A 57 7.52 3.06 -10.91
CA VAL A 57 7.90 1.67 -10.74
C VAL A 57 9.03 1.38 -11.72
N ASN A 58 10.24 1.18 -11.19
CA ASN A 58 11.44 0.91 -11.97
C ASN A 58 11.87 -0.53 -11.74
N TYR A 59 11.49 -1.44 -12.64
CA TYR A 59 11.59 -2.89 -12.41
C TYR A 59 13.04 -3.39 -12.22
N SER A 60 14.03 -2.67 -12.76
CA SER A 60 15.46 -2.98 -12.63
C SER A 60 16.15 -2.28 -11.45
N ASN A 61 15.44 -1.52 -10.61
CA ASN A 61 16.04 -0.87 -9.44
C ASN A 61 16.56 -1.85 -8.37
N PRO A 62 15.85 -2.96 -8.05
CA PRO A 62 16.34 -3.92 -7.07
C PRO A 62 17.73 -4.48 -7.40
N ASP A 63 18.06 -4.65 -8.69
CA ASP A 63 19.37 -5.12 -9.15
C ASP A 63 20.50 -4.12 -8.85
N LYS A 64 20.14 -2.85 -8.64
CA LYS A 64 21.05 -1.73 -8.32
C LYS A 64 21.04 -1.38 -6.83
N GLY A 65 20.33 -2.15 -6.00
CA GLY A 65 20.14 -1.84 -4.58
C GLY A 65 19.21 -0.64 -4.32
N LEU A 66 18.43 -0.20 -5.31
CA LEU A 66 17.47 0.89 -5.17
C LEU A 66 16.04 0.35 -4.92
N PRO A 67 15.16 1.13 -4.25
CA PRO A 67 13.76 0.77 -4.13
C PRO A 67 13.07 0.56 -5.49
N LEU A 68 12.20 -0.45 -5.57
CA LEU A 68 11.37 -0.70 -6.76
C LEU A 68 10.41 0.48 -7.05
N ILE A 69 9.95 1.15 -6.00
CA ILE A 69 8.91 2.17 -6.03
C ILE A 69 9.47 3.46 -5.44
N HIS A 70 9.29 4.57 -6.17
CA HIS A 70 9.49 5.93 -5.68
C HIS A 70 8.22 6.73 -5.93
N GLY A 71 7.88 7.68 -5.07
CA GLY A 71 6.72 8.51 -5.34
C GLY A 71 6.48 9.58 -4.30
N ILE A 72 5.54 10.45 -4.61
CA ILE A 72 5.03 11.51 -3.75
C ILE A 72 3.51 11.50 -3.77
N VAL A 73 2.90 11.84 -2.63
CA VAL A 73 1.48 12.19 -2.58
C VAL A 73 1.39 13.67 -2.32
N GLN A 74 0.84 14.40 -3.28
CA GLN A 74 0.58 15.83 -3.17
C GLN A 74 -0.81 16.04 -2.61
N VAL A 75 -0.94 16.90 -1.61
CA VAL A 75 -2.21 17.27 -0.98
C VAL A 75 -2.53 18.70 -1.35
N PHE A 76 -3.77 18.94 -1.78
CA PHE A 76 -4.26 20.25 -2.18
C PHE A 76 -5.54 20.58 -1.42
N ASP A 77 -5.70 21.85 -1.09
CA ASP A 77 -6.96 22.42 -0.62
C ASP A 77 -8.01 22.32 -1.73
N ALA A 78 -9.15 21.70 -1.43
CA ALA A 78 -10.21 21.44 -2.40
C ALA A 78 -11.05 22.69 -2.73
N GLU A 79 -11.01 23.72 -1.91
CA GLU A 79 -11.77 24.96 -2.11
C GLU A 79 -11.01 25.94 -3.01
N ASN A 80 -9.72 26.14 -2.75
CA ASN A 80 -8.90 27.16 -3.43
C ASN A 80 -7.77 26.58 -4.31
N GLY A 81 -7.56 25.26 -4.31
CA GLY A 81 -6.54 24.58 -5.13
C GLY A 81 -5.10 24.78 -4.63
N LYS A 82 -4.89 25.40 -3.47
CA LYS A 82 -3.55 25.63 -2.92
C LYS A 82 -2.89 24.30 -2.56
N HIS A 83 -1.63 24.15 -2.95
CA HIS A 83 -0.80 23.05 -2.49
C HIS A 83 -0.54 23.15 -0.97
N ILE A 84 -0.80 22.07 -0.25
CA ILE A 84 -0.71 22.00 1.22
C ILE A 84 0.52 21.23 1.67
N ALA A 85 0.78 20.06 1.07
CA ALA A 85 1.84 19.19 1.53
C ALA A 85 2.31 18.22 0.43
N ASN A 86 3.56 17.78 0.59
CA ASN A 86 4.11 16.61 -0.08
C ASN A 86 4.37 15.53 0.97
N LEU A 87 3.81 14.35 0.77
CA LEU A 87 4.02 13.18 1.61
C LEU A 87 4.87 12.16 0.87
N ASP A 88 5.65 11.39 1.62
CA ASP A 88 6.44 10.28 1.07
C ASP A 88 5.51 9.21 0.49
N GLY A 89 5.57 9.05 -0.84
CA GLY A 89 4.66 8.16 -1.56
C GLY A 89 4.99 6.69 -1.38
N ALA A 90 6.25 6.35 -1.06
CA ALA A 90 6.63 4.96 -0.79
C ALA A 90 6.00 4.46 0.52
N SER A 91 6.13 5.22 1.60
CA SER A 91 5.57 4.92 2.92
C SER A 91 4.05 4.87 2.88
N ILE A 92 3.39 5.91 2.34
CA ILE A 92 1.93 5.94 2.20
C ILE A 92 1.44 4.77 1.35
N THR A 93 2.17 4.41 0.28
CA THR A 93 1.81 3.26 -0.54
C THR A 93 1.92 1.95 0.24
N ALA A 94 2.97 1.74 1.04
CA ALA A 94 3.11 0.54 1.87
C ALA A 94 1.98 0.43 2.90
N ILE A 95 1.69 1.50 3.64
CA ILE A 95 0.66 1.55 4.67
C ILE A 95 -0.71 1.26 4.08
N ARG A 96 -1.14 2.03 3.07
CA ARG A 96 -2.50 1.91 2.52
C ARG A 96 -2.73 0.60 1.77
N THR A 97 -1.69 0.02 1.18
CA THR A 97 -1.81 -1.27 0.47
C THR A 97 -1.96 -2.42 1.46
N GLY A 98 -1.15 -2.42 2.54
CA GLY A 98 -1.32 -3.36 3.65
C GLY A 98 -2.70 -3.20 4.30
N ALA A 99 -3.09 -1.97 4.63
CA ALA A 99 -4.38 -1.67 5.26
C ALA A 99 -5.60 -2.11 4.42
N ALA A 100 -5.55 -1.95 3.09
CA ALA A 100 -6.62 -2.45 2.21
C ALA A 100 -6.75 -3.98 2.29
N SER A 101 -5.62 -4.70 2.34
CA SER A 101 -5.60 -6.15 2.55
C SER A 101 -6.04 -6.54 3.97
N GLY A 102 -5.70 -5.74 4.99
CA GLY A 102 -6.19 -5.89 6.36
C GLY A 102 -7.70 -5.78 6.44
N LEU A 103 -8.29 -4.74 5.84
CA LEU A 103 -9.75 -4.59 5.75
C LEU A 103 -10.41 -5.78 5.04
N ALA A 104 -9.86 -6.18 3.88
CA ALA A 104 -10.39 -7.33 3.15
C ALA A 104 -10.30 -8.62 3.98
N THR A 105 -9.21 -8.81 4.72
CA THR A 105 -9.04 -9.93 5.64
C THR A 105 -10.08 -9.86 6.75
N ASP A 106 -10.32 -8.68 7.32
CA ASP A 106 -11.27 -8.49 8.41
C ASP A 106 -12.71 -8.83 8.00
N LEU A 107 -13.09 -8.46 6.77
CA LEU A 107 -14.43 -8.71 6.26
C LEU A 107 -14.64 -10.13 5.73
N LEU A 108 -13.59 -10.80 5.24
CA LEU A 108 -13.74 -12.01 4.42
C LEU A 108 -13.07 -13.27 4.99
N ALA A 109 -12.05 -13.13 5.84
CA ALA A 109 -11.37 -14.28 6.43
C ALA A 109 -12.13 -14.82 7.65
N LYS A 110 -11.98 -16.12 7.95
CA LYS A 110 -12.51 -16.71 9.18
C LYS A 110 -11.99 -15.94 10.40
N GLU A 111 -12.86 -15.66 11.36
CA GLU A 111 -12.50 -14.93 12.59
C GLU A 111 -11.37 -15.64 13.37
N ASN A 112 -11.35 -16.97 13.34
CA ASN A 112 -10.35 -17.80 14.01
C ASN A 112 -9.17 -18.22 13.11
N ALA A 113 -8.94 -17.54 11.99
CA ALA A 113 -7.75 -17.78 11.18
C ALA A 113 -6.49 -17.50 12.00
N ASN A 114 -5.63 -18.51 12.16
CA ASN A 114 -4.42 -18.44 13.00
C ASN A 114 -3.11 -18.71 12.26
N VAL A 115 -3.17 -18.99 10.94
CA VAL A 115 -1.98 -19.16 10.09
C VAL A 115 -2.07 -18.22 8.88
N CYS A 116 -1.04 -17.41 8.67
CA CYS A 116 -0.92 -16.54 7.51
C CYS A 116 0.20 -17.04 6.59
N ALA A 117 -0.12 -17.30 5.32
CA ALA A 117 0.88 -17.63 4.30
C ALA A 117 1.18 -16.41 3.43
N VAL A 118 2.47 -16.08 3.29
CA VAL A 118 2.95 -14.90 2.56
C VAL A 118 3.81 -15.35 1.39
N PHE A 119 3.40 -14.97 0.19
CA PHE A 119 4.14 -15.25 -1.04
C PHE A 119 4.89 -14.00 -1.49
N GLY A 120 6.21 -14.03 -1.36
CA GLY A 120 7.12 -12.94 -1.68
C GLY A 120 7.60 -12.18 -0.45
N THR A 121 8.87 -11.76 -0.49
CA THR A 121 9.58 -11.07 0.60
C THR A 121 9.91 -9.62 0.22
N GLY A 122 9.03 -9.00 -0.58
CA GLY A 122 9.18 -7.63 -1.04
C GLY A 122 8.78 -6.60 0.02
N VAL A 123 8.97 -5.32 -0.30
CA VAL A 123 8.70 -4.19 0.62
C VAL A 123 7.24 -4.12 1.13
N GLN A 124 6.29 -4.70 0.39
CA GLN A 124 4.88 -4.73 0.78
C GLN A 124 4.56 -5.88 1.76
N ALA A 125 5.37 -6.93 1.83
CA ALA A 125 5.06 -8.11 2.63
C ALA A 125 4.94 -7.77 4.12
N ALA A 126 5.82 -6.90 4.63
CA ALA A 126 5.78 -6.48 6.03
C ALA A 126 4.48 -5.75 6.38
N SER A 127 4.05 -4.76 5.58
CA SER A 127 2.81 -4.02 5.86
C SER A 127 1.55 -4.87 5.71
N HIS A 128 1.57 -5.89 4.84
CA HIS A 128 0.47 -6.85 4.75
C HIS A 128 0.39 -7.74 5.98
N ILE A 129 1.53 -8.23 6.47
CA ILE A 129 1.60 -9.02 7.69
C ILE A 129 1.11 -8.20 8.88
N GLU A 130 1.61 -6.97 9.05
CA GLU A 130 1.17 -6.04 10.09
C GLU A 130 -0.36 -5.84 10.05
N ALA A 131 -0.94 -5.64 8.86
CA ALA A 131 -2.38 -5.48 8.69
C ALA A 131 -3.20 -6.73 8.97
N VAL A 132 -2.68 -7.92 8.68
CA VAL A 132 -3.35 -9.18 9.00
C VAL A 132 -3.28 -9.48 10.50
N LEU A 133 -2.14 -9.21 11.14
CA LEU A 133 -1.95 -9.37 12.59
C LEU A 133 -2.88 -8.44 13.39
N GLU A 134 -3.16 -7.25 12.88
CA GLU A 134 -4.08 -6.29 13.51
C GLU A 134 -5.52 -6.82 13.59
N VAL A 135 -5.94 -7.68 12.64
CA VAL A 135 -7.35 -8.08 12.52
C VAL A 135 -7.60 -9.57 12.78
N ARG A 136 -6.56 -10.40 12.90
CA ARG A 136 -6.69 -11.85 13.15
C ARG A 136 -5.70 -12.37 14.19
N PRO A 137 -6.07 -13.40 14.97
CA PRO A 137 -5.21 -14.01 15.97
C PRO A 137 -4.17 -14.95 15.31
N ILE A 138 -3.29 -14.41 14.46
CA ILE A 138 -2.26 -15.20 13.78
C ILE A 138 -1.19 -15.64 14.76
N GLU A 139 -1.02 -16.97 14.86
CA GLU A 139 0.01 -17.61 15.68
C GLU A 139 1.23 -18.04 14.86
N LYS A 140 1.04 -18.22 13.53
CA LYS A 140 2.10 -18.69 12.63
C LYS A 140 2.08 -17.97 11.29
N ILE A 141 3.24 -17.46 10.89
CA ILE A 141 3.46 -16.90 9.55
C ILE A 141 4.35 -17.85 8.75
N MET A 142 3.90 -18.23 7.56
CA MET A 142 4.64 -19.05 6.61
C MET A 142 5.08 -18.20 5.43
N VAL A 143 6.40 -18.05 5.23
CA VAL A 143 6.95 -17.21 4.16
C VAL A 143 7.47 -18.07 3.02
N PHE A 144 6.97 -17.83 1.82
CA PHE A 144 7.47 -18.40 0.58
C PHE A 144 8.22 -17.35 -0.24
N SER A 145 9.39 -17.71 -0.74
CA SER A 145 10.18 -16.87 -1.64
C SER A 145 10.91 -17.73 -2.67
N ARG A 146 11.39 -17.09 -3.75
CA ARG A 146 12.18 -17.74 -4.81
C ARG A 146 13.47 -18.39 -4.31
N SER A 147 14.01 -17.93 -3.19
CA SER A 147 15.20 -18.52 -2.57
C SER A 147 15.07 -18.58 -1.05
N LYS A 148 15.55 -19.67 -0.44
CA LYS A 148 15.59 -19.86 1.01
C LYS A 148 16.31 -18.71 1.75
N PRO A 149 17.49 -18.23 1.31
CA PRO A 149 18.16 -17.12 2.00
C PRO A 149 17.34 -15.83 2.06
N SER A 150 16.55 -15.53 1.02
CA SER A 150 15.68 -14.34 1.03
C SER A 150 14.50 -14.48 1.99
N ALA A 151 13.93 -15.67 2.14
CA ALA A 151 12.90 -15.96 3.12
C ALA A 151 13.46 -15.85 4.55
N GLU A 152 14.61 -16.45 4.83
CA GLU A 152 15.26 -16.38 6.14
C GLU A 152 15.61 -14.94 6.52
N LYS A 153 16.21 -14.17 5.62
CA LYS A 153 16.51 -12.75 5.85
C LYS A 153 15.24 -11.96 6.17
N PHE A 154 14.15 -12.19 5.43
CA PHE A 154 12.89 -11.52 5.67
C PHE A 154 12.30 -11.88 7.04
N CYS A 155 12.23 -13.17 7.38
CA CYS A 155 11.75 -13.62 8.68
C CYS A 155 12.57 -13.04 9.83
N SER A 156 13.91 -13.04 9.74
CA SER A 156 14.77 -12.43 10.77
C SER A 156 14.57 -10.93 10.90
N THR A 157 14.28 -10.23 9.80
CA THR A 157 14.01 -8.78 9.84
C THR A 157 12.66 -8.51 10.49
N LEU A 158 11.64 -9.27 10.11
CA LEU A 158 10.28 -9.14 10.62
C LEU A 158 10.19 -9.46 12.12
N ALA A 159 10.90 -10.49 12.59
CA ALA A 159 10.93 -10.86 14.01
C ALA A 159 11.52 -9.77 14.93
N ASN A 160 12.22 -8.78 14.37
CA ASN A 160 12.71 -7.62 15.13
C ASN A 160 11.75 -6.43 15.08
N GLN A 161 10.65 -6.52 14.34
CA GLN A 161 9.69 -5.44 14.11
C GLN A 161 8.30 -5.71 14.71
N VAL A 162 8.01 -6.96 15.06
CA VAL A 162 6.73 -7.43 15.61
C VAL A 162 6.94 -7.95 17.02
#